data_AF-A0A2G5LLK6-F1
#
_entry.id   AF-A0A2G5LLK6-F1
#
_cell.length_a   1.000
_cell.length_b   1.000
_cell.length_c   1.000
_cell.angle_alpha   90.00
_cell.angle_beta   90.00
_cell.angle_gamma   90.00
#
_symmetry.space_group_name_H-M   'P 1'
#
loop_
_entity.id
_entity.type
_entity.pdbx_description
1 polymer ?
#
loop_
_entity_poly.entity_id
_entity_poly.type
_entity_poly.pdbx_seq_one_letter_code
_entity_poly.pdbx_strand_id
1 'polypeptide(L)'
;MAQINSRVADEDKEKAEKVLKLHGLSMSGYFASIVEYIADSGAIPFEIKPKPKLINLDEVYAEAVNKFIDLHHRLLALKCSLQPGVEDQLEQSQPHRNDFHLITAYLRENERYVYRAPCQIEKITISDGQVLDFSSSREGFNTAQSSLAEALNCVSFNNYPLRQSDLDEMDAPLAAAKKVLDSLRSRCSHDLNEESKAAFFAIAAKDAIQAARALTDGPYDPLSFPPTFNTVDACCRDALACHKRVGPGKWSTQAARIAEHLVKMRNEIDRWNQERLTHATLQNNYEWLNFKSDIIDMTDELVRALLRSTMRNGSR
;
A
#
# COMPACT_ATOMS: atom_id res chain seq x y z
N MET A 1 22.79 26.43 -19.14
CA MET A 1 22.74 24.95 -19.29
C MET A 1 22.25 24.38 -17.97
N ALA A 2 21.03 23.81 -17.95
CA ALA A 2 20.53 23.08 -16.79
C ALA A 2 20.80 21.58 -17.01
N GLN A 3 21.52 20.95 -16.09
CA GLN A 3 21.81 19.52 -16.16
C GLN A 3 20.67 18.77 -15.44
N ILE A 4 19.84 18.05 -16.18
CA ILE A 4 18.78 17.23 -15.59
C ILE A 4 19.41 15.95 -15.05
N ASN A 5 19.58 15.85 -13.73
CA ASN A 5 20.05 14.65 -13.06
C ASN A 5 18.85 13.74 -12.74
N SER A 6 18.59 12.74 -13.57
CA SER A 6 17.64 11.66 -13.26
C SER A 6 18.35 10.50 -12.57
N ARG A 7 17.88 10.09 -11.38
CA ARG A 7 18.33 8.84 -10.73
C ARG A 7 17.39 7.71 -11.14
N VAL A 8 17.93 6.72 -11.82
CA VAL A 8 17.27 5.45 -12.16
C VAL A 8 18.04 4.34 -11.46
N ALA A 9 17.35 3.33 -10.91
CA ALA A 9 18.01 2.18 -10.31
C ALA A 9 18.88 1.46 -11.36
N ASP A 10 20.07 1.02 -10.97
CA ASP A 10 21.07 0.47 -11.91
C ASP A 10 20.51 -0.73 -12.70
N GLU A 11 19.74 -1.61 -12.06
CA GLU A 11 19.10 -2.75 -12.73
C GLU A 11 18.09 -2.33 -13.83
N ASP A 12 17.30 -1.30 -13.58
CA ASP A 12 16.33 -0.79 -14.55
C ASP A 12 17.02 -0.03 -15.68
N LYS A 13 18.12 0.67 -15.36
CA LYS A 13 18.98 1.34 -16.35
C LYS A 13 19.62 0.32 -17.30
N GLU A 14 20.20 -0.76 -16.78
CA GLU A 14 20.82 -1.80 -17.61
C GLU A 14 19.82 -2.48 -18.55
N LYS A 15 18.59 -2.73 -18.07
CA LYS A 15 17.52 -3.28 -18.90
C LYS A 15 17.12 -2.32 -20.02
N ALA A 16 16.92 -1.04 -19.69
CA ALA A 16 16.57 -0.02 -20.67
C ALA A 16 17.67 0.18 -21.71
N GLU A 17 18.94 0.20 -21.30
CA GLU A 17 20.08 0.32 -22.23
C GLU A 17 20.19 -0.87 -23.18
N LYS A 18 19.88 -2.10 -22.74
CA LYS A 18 19.85 -3.26 -23.64
C LYS A 18 18.81 -3.10 -24.74
N VAL A 19 17.60 -2.62 -24.40
CA VAL A 19 16.54 -2.37 -25.38
C VAL A 19 16.92 -1.24 -26.34
N LEU A 20 17.42 -0.12 -25.81
CA LEU A 20 17.81 1.03 -26.65
C LEU A 20 18.97 0.69 -27.60
N LYS A 21 19.93 -0.12 -27.16
CA LYS A 21 21.04 -0.59 -28.02
C LYS A 21 20.54 -1.41 -29.21
N LEU A 22 19.47 -2.21 -29.06
CA LEU A 22 18.87 -2.95 -30.18
C LEU A 22 18.32 -2.01 -31.25
N HIS A 23 17.98 -0.78 -30.88
CA HIS A 23 17.52 0.28 -31.79
C HIS A 23 18.63 1.28 -32.16
N GLY A 24 19.90 0.99 -31.84
CA GLY A 24 21.04 1.87 -32.13
C GLY A 24 21.10 3.15 -31.29
N LEU A 25 20.35 3.21 -30.19
CA LEU A 25 20.24 4.38 -29.33
C LEU A 25 20.95 4.17 -28.00
N SER A 26 21.42 5.26 -27.40
CA SER A 26 21.85 5.30 -26.00
C SER A 26 20.77 5.91 -25.13
N MET A 27 20.76 5.60 -23.82
CA MET A 27 19.86 6.25 -22.85
C MET A 27 19.94 7.77 -22.95
N SER A 28 21.15 8.33 -22.92
CA SER A 28 21.36 9.78 -22.99
C SER A 28 20.88 10.37 -24.31
N GLY A 29 21.13 9.70 -25.44
CA GLY A 29 20.66 10.15 -26.75
C GLY A 29 19.14 10.10 -26.86
N TYR A 30 18.52 9.03 -26.39
CA TYR A 30 17.07 8.87 -26.41
C TYR A 30 16.36 9.94 -25.55
N PHE A 31 16.86 10.22 -24.34
CA PHE A 31 16.31 11.30 -23.52
C PHE A 31 16.51 12.67 -24.15
N ALA A 32 17.66 12.94 -24.78
CA ALA A 32 17.88 14.18 -25.51
C ALA A 32 16.84 14.35 -26.63
N SER A 33 16.59 13.31 -27.42
CA SER A 33 15.60 13.34 -28.50
C SER A 33 14.16 13.53 -28.01
N ILE A 34 13.81 13.01 -26.83
CA ILE A 34 12.50 13.29 -26.22
C ILE A 34 12.39 14.77 -25.82
N VAL A 35 13.44 15.34 -25.23
CA VAL A 35 13.47 16.74 -24.83
C VAL A 35 13.40 17.66 -26.04
N GLU A 36 14.15 17.36 -27.11
CA GLU A 36 14.08 18.07 -28.39
C GLU A 36 12.68 17.97 -28.99
N TYR A 37 12.07 16.77 -29.02
CA TYR A 37 10.71 16.59 -29.51
C TYR A 37 9.68 17.43 -28.73
N ILE A 38 9.78 17.47 -27.39
CA ILE A 38 8.88 18.28 -26.55
C ILE A 38 9.09 19.77 -26.83
N ALA A 39 10.34 20.22 -26.99
CA ALA A 39 10.66 21.60 -27.31
C ALA A 39 10.11 22.03 -28.68
N ASP A 40 10.20 21.15 -29.68
CA ASP A 40 9.78 21.43 -31.05
C ASP A 40 8.26 21.33 -31.24
N SER A 41 7.61 20.35 -30.59
CA SER A 41 6.19 20.04 -30.80
C SER A 41 5.25 20.61 -29.73
N GLY A 42 5.78 20.99 -28.55
CA GLY A 42 4.99 21.38 -27.39
C GLY A 42 4.15 20.25 -26.77
N ALA A 43 4.34 19.00 -27.23
CA ALA A 43 3.55 17.85 -26.82
C ALA A 43 4.42 16.75 -26.18
N ILE A 44 3.85 16.05 -25.20
CA ILE A 44 4.51 14.90 -24.55
C ILE A 44 4.27 13.66 -25.44
N PRO A 45 5.34 12.98 -25.93
CA PRO A 45 5.20 11.91 -26.93
C PRO A 45 4.55 10.62 -26.39
N PHE A 46 4.52 10.41 -25.08
CA PHE A 46 3.84 9.28 -24.44
C PHE A 46 3.50 9.58 -22.97
N GLU A 47 2.39 9.02 -22.50
CA GLU A 47 1.97 9.10 -21.09
C GLU A 47 2.70 8.02 -20.28
N ILE A 48 3.66 8.43 -19.43
CA ILE A 48 4.31 7.52 -18.48
C ILE A 48 3.34 7.28 -17.33
N LYS A 49 2.65 6.14 -17.36
CA LYS A 49 1.89 5.69 -16.19
C LYS A 49 2.87 5.35 -15.06
N PRO A 50 2.83 6.03 -13.91
CA PRO A 50 3.70 5.68 -12.80
C PRO A 50 3.47 4.20 -12.44
N LYS A 51 4.56 3.41 -12.33
CA LYS A 51 4.45 2.04 -11.77
C LYS A 51 3.71 2.16 -10.44
N PRO A 52 2.64 1.37 -10.19
CA PRO A 52 2.00 1.36 -8.88
C PRO A 52 3.08 1.05 -7.84
N LYS A 53 3.30 2.01 -6.95
CA LYS A 53 4.26 1.89 -5.86
C LYS A 53 3.80 0.70 -5.02
N LEU A 54 4.69 -0.25 -4.74
CA LEU A 54 4.39 -1.37 -3.87
C LEU A 54 3.90 -0.79 -2.52
N ILE A 55 2.61 -0.93 -2.22
CA ILE A 55 2.01 -0.29 -1.05
C ILE A 55 2.31 -1.17 0.16
N ASN A 56 3.24 -0.73 0.99
CA ASN A 56 3.49 -1.37 2.25
C ASN A 56 2.37 -0.98 3.24
N LEU A 57 1.45 -1.90 3.52
CA LEU A 57 0.30 -1.64 4.40
C LEU A 57 0.71 -1.18 5.81
N ASP A 58 1.82 -1.70 6.35
CA ASP A 58 2.34 -1.30 7.66
C ASP A 58 2.93 0.12 7.62
N GLU A 59 3.55 0.51 6.51
CA GLU A 59 4.01 1.90 6.32
C GLU A 59 2.83 2.84 6.17
N VAL A 60 1.79 2.46 5.44
CA VAL A 60 0.57 3.28 5.29
C VAL A 60 -0.16 3.43 6.63
N TYR A 61 -0.21 2.37 7.43
CA TYR A 61 -0.73 2.40 8.80
C TYR A 61 0.13 3.30 9.71
N ALA A 62 1.45 3.09 9.73
CA ALA A 62 2.37 3.88 10.54
C ALA A 62 2.35 5.36 10.12
N GLU A 63 2.25 5.65 8.83
CA GLU A 63 2.09 7.00 8.30
C GLU A 63 0.77 7.63 8.77
N ALA A 64 -0.35 6.88 8.74
CA ALA A 64 -1.62 7.37 9.29
C ALA A 64 -1.48 7.72 10.78
N VAL A 65 -0.90 6.82 11.59
CA VAL A 65 -0.67 7.05 13.03
C VAL A 65 0.22 8.27 13.26
N ASN A 66 1.35 8.38 12.55
CA ASN A 66 2.27 9.49 12.68
C ASN A 66 1.63 10.83 12.32
N LYS A 67 0.83 10.89 11.25
CA LYS A 67 0.10 12.10 10.88
C LYS A 67 -0.81 12.59 12.00
N PHE A 68 -1.55 11.69 12.65
CA PHE A 68 -2.39 12.06 13.80
C PHE A 68 -1.57 12.47 15.04
N ILE A 69 -0.44 11.82 15.31
CA ILE A 69 0.49 12.22 16.39
C ILE A 69 1.07 13.62 16.14
N ASP A 70 1.48 13.90 14.90
CA ASP A 70 2.03 15.20 14.52
C ASP A 70 0.97 16.30 14.65
N LEU A 71 -0.30 16.01 14.34
CA LEU A 71 -1.39 16.95 14.58
C LEU A 71 -1.60 17.17 16.09
N HIS A 72 -1.59 16.11 16.89
CA HIS A 72 -1.72 16.21 18.35
C HIS A 72 -0.64 17.12 18.96
N HIS A 73 0.63 16.93 18.60
CA HIS A 73 1.73 17.79 19.05
C HIS A 73 1.56 19.24 18.58
N ARG A 74 1.09 19.45 17.35
CA ARG A 74 0.81 20.79 16.83
C ARG A 74 -0.33 21.48 17.57
N LEU A 75 -1.39 20.76 17.95
CA LEU A 75 -2.48 21.31 18.75
C LEU A 75 -2.05 21.65 20.18
N LEU A 76 -1.14 20.86 20.78
CA LEU A 76 -0.50 21.23 22.04
C LEU A 76 0.31 22.52 21.91
N ALA A 77 1.10 22.65 20.84
CA ALA A 77 1.87 23.87 20.57
C ALA A 77 0.96 25.09 20.35
N LEU A 78 -0.14 24.91 19.58
CA LEU A 78 -1.17 25.92 19.38
C LEU A 78 -1.75 26.37 20.72
N LYS A 79 -2.19 25.42 21.57
CA LYS A 79 -2.72 25.74 22.89
C LYS A 79 -1.76 26.61 23.70
N CYS A 80 -0.47 26.30 23.67
CA CYS A 80 0.56 27.08 24.38
C CYS A 80 0.82 28.46 23.78
N SER A 81 0.54 28.68 22.48
CA SER A 81 0.74 29.97 21.83
C SER A 81 -0.47 30.92 21.93
N LEU A 82 -1.68 30.37 22.12
CA LEU A 82 -2.90 31.15 22.22
C LEU A 82 -2.94 31.95 23.54
N GLN A 83 -3.42 33.19 23.46
CA GLN A 83 -3.60 34.09 24.59
C GLN A 83 -5.08 34.41 24.82
N PRO A 84 -5.60 34.26 26.05
CA PRO A 84 -6.97 34.67 26.36
C PRO A 84 -7.22 36.16 26.07
N GLY A 85 -8.42 36.48 25.57
CA GLY A 85 -8.87 37.86 25.33
C GLY A 85 -8.51 38.46 23.97
N VAL A 86 -7.81 37.73 23.10
CA VAL A 86 -7.51 38.17 21.72
C VAL A 86 -8.59 37.63 20.78
N GLU A 87 -9.26 38.52 20.03
CA GLU A 87 -10.40 38.18 19.17
C GLU A 87 -10.00 37.54 17.82
N ASP A 88 -8.78 37.79 17.33
CA ASP A 88 -8.34 37.43 15.97
C ASP A 88 -7.41 36.20 15.92
N GLN A 89 -7.71 35.16 16.71
CA GLN A 89 -6.92 33.92 16.75
C GLN A 89 -7.35 32.86 15.73
N LEU A 90 -8.37 33.15 14.92
CA LEU A 90 -8.82 32.27 13.85
C LEU A 90 -7.71 32.01 12.82
N GLU A 91 -6.93 33.04 12.47
CA GLU A 91 -5.80 32.88 11.56
C GLU A 91 -4.73 31.92 12.10
N GLN A 92 -4.60 31.81 13.42
CA GLN A 92 -3.65 30.91 14.07
C GLN A 92 -4.15 29.47 14.11
N SER A 93 -5.47 29.24 14.22
CA SER A 93 -6.07 27.90 14.25
C SER A 93 -6.35 27.33 12.85
N GLN A 94 -6.48 28.18 11.82
CA GLN A 94 -6.81 27.80 10.46
C GLN A 94 -5.82 26.78 9.81
N PRO A 95 -4.48 26.90 9.96
CA PRO A 95 -3.54 25.91 9.45
C PRO A 95 -3.79 24.53 10.05
N HIS A 96 -4.13 24.46 11.33
CA HIS A 96 -4.41 23.20 12.04
C HIS A 96 -5.73 22.56 11.61
N ARG A 97 -6.74 23.38 11.22
CA ARG A 97 -7.96 22.90 10.55
C ARG A 97 -7.66 22.28 9.20
N ASN A 98 -6.85 22.96 8.39
CA ASN A 98 -6.43 22.43 7.10
C ASN A 98 -5.66 21.10 7.27
N ASP A 99 -4.73 21.04 8.23
CA ASP A 99 -4.02 19.81 8.59
C ASP A 99 -4.98 18.69 8.99
N PHE A 100 -5.95 18.97 9.87
CA PHE A 100 -6.97 17.99 10.27
C PHE A 100 -7.77 17.46 9.07
N HIS A 101 -8.18 18.33 8.15
CA HIS A 101 -8.88 17.92 6.93
C HIS A 101 -7.99 17.06 6.02
N LEU A 102 -6.72 17.41 5.84
CA LEU A 102 -5.77 16.63 5.03
C LEU A 102 -5.52 15.24 5.62
N ILE A 103 -5.36 15.16 6.95
CA ILE A 103 -5.09 13.89 7.64
C ILE A 103 -6.31 12.96 7.58
N THR A 104 -7.51 13.52 7.77
CA THR A 104 -8.76 12.76 7.67
C THR A 104 -9.07 12.33 6.24
N ALA A 105 -8.74 13.15 5.24
CA ALA A 105 -8.80 12.76 3.83
C ALA A 105 -7.83 11.61 3.54
N TYR A 106 -6.58 11.71 4.00
CA TYR A 106 -5.59 10.65 3.85
C TYR A 106 -6.07 9.31 4.42
N LEU A 107 -6.66 9.31 5.63
CA LEU A 107 -7.21 8.09 6.24
C LEU A 107 -8.34 7.49 5.40
N ARG A 108 -9.25 8.30 4.86
CA ARG A 108 -10.36 7.84 4.01
C ARG A 108 -9.86 7.26 2.69
N GLU A 109 -8.93 7.94 2.04
CA GLU A 109 -8.33 7.48 0.78
C GLU A 109 -7.58 6.15 0.95
N ASN A 110 -7.00 5.93 2.13
CA ASN A 110 -6.18 4.76 2.45
C ASN A 110 -6.89 3.75 3.36
N GLU A 111 -8.20 3.88 3.61
CA GLU A 111 -8.95 3.08 4.58
C GLU A 111 -8.75 1.57 4.36
N ARG A 112 -8.82 1.15 3.08
CA ARG A 112 -8.64 -0.24 2.67
C ARG A 112 -7.25 -0.81 2.95
N TYR A 113 -6.22 0.05 3.02
CA TYR A 113 -4.85 -0.35 3.28
C TYR A 113 -4.55 -0.32 4.76
N VAL A 114 -4.98 0.76 5.43
CA VAL A 114 -4.86 0.93 6.87
C VAL A 114 -5.54 -0.23 7.57
N TYR A 115 -6.81 -0.53 7.31
CA TYR A 115 -7.54 -1.58 8.05
C TYR A 115 -7.18 -3.01 7.68
N ARG A 116 -6.39 -3.19 6.61
CA ARG A 116 -5.81 -4.48 6.24
C ARG A 116 -4.38 -4.64 6.71
N ALA A 117 -3.79 -3.65 7.39
CA ALA A 117 -2.40 -3.76 7.78
C ALA A 117 -2.24 -4.89 8.81
N PRO A 118 -1.26 -5.78 8.59
CA PRO A 118 -1.02 -6.96 9.41
C PRO A 118 -1.06 -6.75 10.93
N CYS A 119 -0.50 -5.64 11.39
CA CYS A 119 -0.35 -5.31 12.81
C CYS A 119 -1.67 -5.06 13.57
N GLN A 120 -2.83 -5.05 12.89
CA GLN A 120 -4.12 -4.78 13.52
C GLN A 120 -5.20 -5.83 13.23
N ILE A 121 -4.86 -6.94 12.56
CA ILE A 121 -5.84 -7.99 12.28
C ILE A 121 -6.00 -8.88 13.52
N GLU A 122 -7.17 -8.80 14.14
CA GLU A 122 -7.57 -9.69 15.24
C GLU A 122 -8.45 -10.82 14.71
N LYS A 123 -8.22 -12.02 15.21
CA LYS A 123 -8.96 -13.23 14.84
C LYS A 123 -9.87 -13.64 15.98
N ILE A 124 -11.17 -13.67 15.74
CA ILE A 124 -12.15 -14.14 16.72
C ILE A 124 -12.70 -15.47 16.25
N THR A 125 -12.54 -16.50 17.08
CA THR A 125 -13.18 -17.80 16.87
C THR A 125 -14.59 -17.76 17.45
N ILE A 126 -15.59 -17.97 16.60
CA ILE A 126 -16.99 -18.09 17.00
C ILE A 126 -17.31 -19.55 17.35
N SER A 127 -18.41 -19.77 18.06
CA SER A 127 -18.85 -21.05 18.65
C SER A 127 -18.88 -22.28 17.72
N ASP A 128 -18.85 -22.08 16.40
CA ASP A 128 -18.85 -23.15 15.38
C ASP A 128 -17.47 -23.37 14.73
N GLY A 129 -16.39 -22.81 15.30
CA GLY A 129 -15.03 -22.92 14.76
C GLY A 129 -14.75 -22.03 13.54
N GLN A 130 -15.70 -21.17 13.15
CA GLN A 130 -15.45 -20.10 12.18
C GLN A 130 -14.56 -19.02 12.79
N VAL A 131 -13.58 -18.54 12.02
CA VAL A 131 -12.67 -17.47 12.41
C VAL A 131 -12.99 -16.23 11.58
N LEU A 132 -13.28 -15.12 12.26
CA LEU A 132 -13.48 -13.82 11.64
C LEU A 132 -12.27 -12.93 11.90
N ASP A 133 -11.80 -12.28 10.83
CA ASP A 133 -10.73 -11.30 10.87
C ASP A 133 -11.33 -9.89 11.02
N PHE A 134 -10.88 -9.13 12.01
CA PHE A 134 -11.32 -7.76 12.27
C PHE A 134 -10.15 -6.79 12.36
N SER A 135 -10.33 -5.54 11.93
CA SER A 135 -9.38 -4.47 12.20
C SER A 135 -9.61 -3.93 13.62
N SER A 136 -8.65 -4.15 14.49
CA SER A 136 -8.73 -3.72 15.88
C SER A 136 -8.54 -2.23 16.10
N SER A 137 -8.06 -1.49 15.09
CA SER A 137 -7.76 -0.05 15.18
C SER A 137 -8.79 0.86 14.52
N ARG A 138 -9.82 0.31 13.88
CA ARG A 138 -10.88 1.11 13.24
C ARG A 138 -11.54 2.08 14.22
N GLU A 139 -11.95 1.59 15.38
CA GLU A 139 -12.53 2.42 16.44
C GLU A 139 -11.50 3.39 17.03
N GLY A 140 -10.23 2.99 17.09
CA GLY A 140 -9.12 3.83 17.55
C GLY A 140 -8.93 5.07 16.67
N PHE A 141 -8.89 4.93 15.34
CA PHE A 141 -8.79 6.08 14.44
C PHE A 141 -10.02 6.99 14.51
N ASN A 142 -11.22 6.42 14.57
CA ASN A 142 -12.45 7.20 14.72
C ASN A 142 -12.47 8.01 16.02
N THR A 143 -12.01 7.40 17.12
CA THR A 143 -11.92 8.06 18.42
C THR A 143 -10.86 9.17 18.39
N ALA A 144 -9.67 8.89 17.87
CA ALA A 144 -8.62 9.90 17.74
C ALA A 144 -9.06 11.09 16.88
N GLN A 145 -9.72 10.83 15.75
CA GLN A 145 -10.28 11.87 14.90
C GLN A 145 -11.32 12.73 15.63
N SER A 146 -12.21 12.10 16.39
CA SER A 146 -13.27 12.80 17.13
C SER A 146 -12.69 13.69 18.23
N SER A 147 -11.76 13.15 19.04
CA SER A 147 -11.12 13.90 20.13
C SER A 147 -10.26 15.06 19.63
N LEU A 148 -9.56 14.90 18.51
CA LEU A 148 -8.76 16.00 17.92
C LEU A 148 -9.66 17.08 17.28
N ALA A 149 -10.80 16.69 16.69
CA ALA A 149 -11.79 17.65 16.21
C ALA A 149 -12.39 18.46 17.36
N GLU A 150 -12.72 17.81 18.48
CA GLU A 150 -13.23 18.45 19.68
C GLU A 150 -12.22 19.45 20.25
N ALA A 151 -10.95 19.04 20.42
CA ALA A 151 -9.88 19.94 20.85
C ALA A 151 -9.76 21.18 19.97
N LEU A 152 -9.83 21.00 18.64
CA LEU A 152 -9.72 22.11 17.70
C LEU A 152 -10.94 23.04 17.75
N ASN A 153 -12.13 22.49 18.00
CA ASN A 153 -13.35 23.26 18.10
C ASN A 153 -13.35 24.18 19.32
N CYS A 154 -12.75 23.79 20.44
CA CYS A 154 -12.64 24.65 21.63
C CYS A 154 -12.02 26.03 21.33
N VAL A 155 -11.09 26.11 20.37
CA VAL A 155 -10.33 27.34 20.08
C VAL A 155 -10.63 27.96 18.71
N SER A 156 -11.63 27.44 18.00
CA SER A 156 -11.90 27.83 16.62
C SER A 156 -13.32 28.39 16.43
N PHE A 157 -13.59 29.52 17.08
CA PHE A 157 -14.88 30.22 16.94
C PHE A 157 -14.70 31.60 16.32
N ASN A 158 -15.60 31.96 15.39
CA ASN A 158 -15.50 33.19 14.60
C ASN A 158 -16.01 34.45 15.30
N ASN A 159 -16.54 34.39 16.54
CA ASN A 159 -17.40 35.47 17.05
C ASN A 159 -17.30 35.74 18.56
N TYR A 160 -16.27 35.29 19.27
CA TYR A 160 -16.06 35.70 20.66
C TYR A 160 -14.58 35.65 21.09
N PRO A 161 -14.15 36.49 22.04
CA PRO A 161 -12.78 36.48 22.55
C PRO A 161 -12.48 35.15 23.26
N LEU A 162 -11.35 34.54 22.94
CA LEU A 162 -10.92 33.29 23.57
C LEU A 162 -10.86 33.44 25.11
N ARG A 163 -11.51 32.53 25.83
CA ARG A 163 -11.51 32.50 27.31
C ARG A 163 -10.52 31.46 27.80
N GLN A 164 -10.06 31.63 29.04
CA GLN A 164 -9.24 30.62 29.69
C GLN A 164 -9.98 29.26 29.78
N SER A 165 -11.29 29.27 30.00
CA SER A 165 -12.10 28.06 30.01
C SER A 165 -12.06 27.27 28.70
N ASP A 166 -11.97 27.96 27.54
CA ASP A 166 -11.88 27.29 26.24
C ASP A 166 -10.55 26.53 26.10
N LEU A 167 -9.45 27.11 26.61
CA LEU A 167 -8.15 26.45 26.66
C LEU A 167 -8.15 25.27 27.63
N ASP A 168 -8.79 25.41 28.78
CA ASP A 168 -8.91 24.35 29.77
C ASP A 168 -9.76 23.18 29.23
N GLU A 169 -10.81 23.49 28.45
CA GLU A 169 -11.64 22.49 27.76
C GLU A 169 -10.87 21.68 26.71
N MET A 170 -9.78 22.21 26.13
CA MET A 170 -8.93 21.44 25.22
C MET A 170 -8.17 20.28 25.89
N ASP A 171 -7.95 20.32 27.21
CA ASP A 171 -7.08 19.34 27.88
C ASP A 171 -7.64 17.92 27.85
N ALA A 172 -8.94 17.77 28.12
CA ALA A 172 -9.55 16.44 28.17
C ALA A 172 -9.57 15.76 26.78
N PRO A 173 -9.97 16.44 25.69
CA PRO A 173 -9.88 15.86 24.35
C PRO A 173 -8.44 15.57 23.91
N LEU A 174 -7.47 16.44 24.22
CA LEU A 174 -6.06 16.18 23.90
C LEU A 174 -5.48 14.99 24.67
N ALA A 175 -5.86 14.81 25.93
CA ALA A 175 -5.48 13.65 26.73
C ALA A 175 -6.12 12.35 26.21
N ALA A 176 -7.41 12.40 25.84
CA ALA A 176 -8.13 11.27 25.26
C ALA A 176 -7.50 10.85 23.92
N ALA A 177 -7.23 11.81 23.03
CA ALA A 177 -6.53 11.57 21.77
C ALA A 177 -5.17 10.91 22.01
N LYS A 178 -4.37 11.45 22.93
CA LYS A 178 -3.05 10.90 23.25
C LYS A 178 -3.10 9.43 23.68
N LYS A 179 -4.02 9.08 24.59
CA LYS A 179 -4.18 7.69 25.07
C LYS A 179 -4.45 6.72 23.93
N VAL A 180 -5.33 7.11 23.01
CA VAL A 180 -5.69 6.27 21.85
C VAL A 180 -4.53 6.20 20.86
N LEU A 181 -3.86 7.32 20.58
CA LEU A 181 -2.70 7.36 19.68
C LEU A 181 -1.52 6.54 20.20
N ASP A 182 -1.25 6.56 21.51
CA ASP A 182 -0.22 5.72 22.12
C ASP A 182 -0.56 4.22 21.97
N SER A 183 -1.85 3.85 22.04
CA SER A 183 -2.32 2.48 21.79
C SER A 183 -2.23 2.08 20.31
N LEU A 184 -2.52 2.99 19.37
CA LEU A 184 -2.32 2.74 17.94
C LEU A 184 -0.83 2.63 17.60
N ARG A 185 0.01 3.45 18.23
CA ARG A 185 1.46 3.44 18.04
C ARG A 185 2.11 2.16 18.58
N SER A 186 1.67 1.64 19.72
CA SER A 186 2.23 0.38 20.25
C SER A 186 2.02 -0.79 19.28
N ARG A 187 0.96 -0.75 18.47
CA ARG A 187 0.71 -1.74 17.41
C ARG A 187 1.68 -1.61 16.23
N CYS A 188 2.22 -0.43 15.98
CA CYS A 188 3.32 -0.25 15.01
C CYS A 188 4.63 -0.90 15.47
N SER A 189 4.78 -1.18 16.77
CA SER A 189 6.03 -1.68 17.37
C SER A 189 6.08 -3.19 17.57
N HIS A 190 5.00 -3.92 17.26
CA HIS A 190 5.01 -5.38 17.30
C HIS A 190 5.51 -5.94 15.98
N ASP A 191 6.73 -6.47 16.01
CA ASP A 191 7.25 -7.38 15.00
C ASP A 191 6.22 -8.50 14.80
N LEU A 192 5.66 -8.62 13.59
CA LEU A 192 4.64 -9.63 13.31
C LEU A 192 5.19 -11.00 13.71
N ASN A 193 4.40 -11.77 14.47
CA ASN A 193 4.78 -13.14 14.76
C ASN A 193 4.87 -13.95 13.45
N GLU A 194 5.63 -15.03 13.47
CA GLU A 194 5.94 -15.81 12.27
C GLU A 194 4.67 -16.37 11.59
N GLU A 195 3.63 -16.69 12.37
CA GLU A 195 2.31 -17.14 11.90
C GLU A 195 1.59 -16.07 11.08
N SER A 196 1.60 -14.84 11.56
CA SER A 196 0.96 -13.70 10.89
C SER A 196 1.69 -13.37 9.60
N LYS A 197 3.04 -13.32 9.64
CA LYS A 197 3.88 -13.11 8.45
C LYS A 197 3.57 -14.17 7.36
N ALA A 198 3.46 -15.43 7.75
CA ALA A 198 3.12 -16.53 6.84
C ALA A 198 1.68 -16.46 6.29
N ALA A 199 0.70 -16.06 7.12
CA ALA A 199 -0.69 -15.91 6.70
C ALA A 199 -0.87 -14.77 5.69
N PHE A 200 -0.22 -13.62 5.89
CA PHE A 200 -0.29 -12.49 4.94
C PHE A 200 0.36 -12.80 3.61
N PHE A 201 1.50 -13.48 3.64
CA PHE A 201 2.11 -14.01 2.42
C PHE A 201 1.15 -14.95 1.67
N ALA A 202 0.47 -15.85 2.38
CA ALA A 202 -0.48 -16.77 1.76
C ALA A 202 -1.72 -16.07 1.18
N ILE A 203 -2.23 -15.02 1.82
CA ILE A 203 -3.33 -14.19 1.30
C ILE A 203 -2.89 -13.45 0.02
N ALA A 204 -1.73 -12.78 0.05
CA ALA A 204 -1.22 -12.09 -1.13
C ALA A 204 -0.94 -13.06 -2.29
N ALA A 205 -0.42 -14.26 -2.00
CA ALA A 205 -0.27 -15.32 -2.99
C ALA A 205 -1.61 -15.80 -3.55
N LYS A 206 -2.66 -15.87 -2.73
CA LYS A 206 -4.02 -16.20 -3.16
C LYS A 206 -4.59 -15.15 -4.12
N ASP A 207 -4.36 -13.86 -3.86
CA ASP A 207 -4.79 -12.77 -4.74
C ASP A 207 -4.09 -12.86 -6.11
N ALA A 208 -2.79 -13.20 -6.12
CA ALA A 208 -2.05 -13.46 -7.36
C ALA A 208 -2.60 -14.66 -8.14
N ILE A 209 -2.96 -15.75 -7.44
CA ILE A 209 -3.60 -16.93 -8.03
C ILE A 209 -4.97 -16.59 -8.59
N GLN A 210 -5.77 -15.79 -7.89
CA GLN A 210 -7.09 -15.39 -8.36
C GLN A 210 -7.01 -14.50 -9.60
N ALA A 211 -6.06 -13.56 -9.63
CA ALA A 211 -5.78 -12.76 -10.80
C ALA A 211 -5.34 -13.66 -11.99
N ALA A 212 -4.50 -14.66 -11.72
CA ALA A 212 -4.05 -15.61 -12.72
C ALA A 212 -5.20 -16.50 -13.25
N ARG A 213 -6.11 -16.95 -12.39
CA ARG A 213 -7.31 -17.71 -12.79
C ARG A 213 -8.28 -16.89 -13.61
N ALA A 214 -8.49 -15.63 -13.25
CA ALA A 214 -9.31 -14.73 -14.06
C ALA A 214 -8.78 -14.57 -15.49
N LEU A 215 -7.47 -14.77 -15.68
CA LEU A 215 -6.81 -14.75 -16.98
C LEU A 215 -6.88 -16.10 -17.73
N THR A 216 -6.87 -17.24 -17.02
CA THR A 216 -6.92 -18.57 -17.65
C THR A 216 -8.34 -19.07 -17.92
N ASP A 217 -9.28 -18.73 -17.04
CA ASP A 217 -10.64 -19.29 -17.04
C ASP A 217 -11.67 -18.33 -17.68
N GLY A 218 -11.26 -17.10 -17.96
CA GLY A 218 -12.10 -16.06 -18.57
C GLY A 218 -12.26 -16.23 -20.09
N PRO A 219 -13.34 -15.67 -20.69
CA PRO A 219 -13.50 -15.66 -22.13
C PRO A 219 -12.34 -14.92 -22.81
N TYR A 220 -11.79 -15.51 -23.87
CA TYR A 220 -10.68 -14.92 -24.62
C TYR A 220 -11.10 -13.60 -25.27
N ASP A 221 -10.61 -12.48 -24.73
CA ASP A 221 -10.73 -11.15 -25.33
C ASP A 221 -9.34 -10.48 -25.42
N PRO A 222 -8.80 -10.32 -26.64
CA PRO A 222 -7.49 -9.72 -26.87
C PRO A 222 -7.30 -8.31 -26.27
N LEU A 223 -8.39 -7.56 -26.06
CA LEU A 223 -8.36 -6.18 -25.57
C LEU A 223 -8.28 -6.10 -24.04
N SER A 224 -8.83 -7.08 -23.32
CA SER A 224 -8.78 -7.18 -21.85
C SER A 224 -7.56 -7.94 -21.32
N PHE A 225 -6.84 -8.67 -22.18
CA PHE A 225 -5.58 -9.35 -21.83
C PHE A 225 -4.50 -8.42 -21.23
N PRO A 226 -4.06 -7.33 -21.90
CA PRO A 226 -2.99 -6.48 -21.37
C PRO A 226 -3.26 -5.90 -19.96
N PRO A 227 -4.46 -5.38 -19.64
CA PRO A 227 -4.83 -4.99 -18.28
C PRO A 227 -4.79 -6.14 -17.26
N THR A 228 -5.22 -7.33 -17.67
CA THR A 228 -5.32 -8.50 -16.78
C THR A 228 -3.93 -9.06 -16.45
N PHE A 229 -3.02 -9.13 -17.42
CA PHE A 229 -1.61 -9.51 -17.20
C PHE A 229 -0.88 -8.56 -16.24
N ASN A 230 -1.10 -7.26 -16.38
CA ASN A 230 -0.52 -6.26 -15.46
C ASN A 230 -1.06 -6.44 -14.03
N THR A 231 -2.32 -6.85 -13.89
CA THR A 231 -2.91 -7.19 -12.59
C THR A 231 -2.23 -8.42 -11.97
N VAL A 232 -2.01 -9.49 -12.75
CA VAL A 232 -1.32 -10.69 -12.24
C VAL A 232 0.11 -10.36 -11.81
N ASP A 233 0.88 -9.64 -12.62
CA ASP A 233 2.25 -9.24 -12.27
C ASP A 233 2.29 -8.34 -11.03
N ALA A 234 1.37 -7.38 -10.89
CA ALA A 234 1.23 -6.57 -9.68
C ALA A 234 0.98 -7.43 -8.43
N CYS A 235 0.00 -8.33 -8.48
CA CYS A 235 -0.32 -9.23 -7.37
C CYS A 235 0.85 -10.18 -7.03
N CYS A 236 1.57 -10.70 -8.03
CA CYS A 236 2.76 -11.51 -7.81
C CYS A 236 3.88 -10.72 -7.11
N ARG A 237 4.11 -9.45 -7.50
CA ARG A 237 5.10 -8.58 -6.85
C ARG A 237 4.74 -8.29 -5.40
N ASP A 238 3.47 -8.02 -5.12
CA ASP A 238 2.97 -7.79 -3.77
C ASP A 238 3.17 -9.03 -2.90
N ALA A 239 2.82 -10.21 -3.41
CA ALA A 239 3.05 -11.48 -2.71
C ALA A 239 4.55 -11.76 -2.45
N LEU A 240 5.43 -11.48 -3.42
CA LEU A 240 6.88 -11.66 -3.26
C LEU A 240 7.49 -10.65 -2.27
N ALA A 241 6.92 -9.46 -2.15
CA ALA A 241 7.33 -8.51 -1.12
C ALA A 241 6.90 -8.96 0.27
N CYS A 242 5.70 -9.56 0.41
CA CYS A 242 5.28 -10.19 1.66
C CYS A 242 6.17 -11.40 2.03
N HIS A 243 6.60 -12.19 1.05
CA HIS A 243 7.53 -13.32 1.27
C HIS A 243 8.83 -12.90 1.98
N LYS A 244 9.44 -11.78 1.56
CA LYS A 244 10.68 -11.26 2.17
C LYS A 244 10.55 -11.00 3.68
N ARG A 245 9.33 -10.81 4.18
CA ARG A 245 9.03 -10.54 5.59
C ARG A 245 8.77 -11.80 6.41
N VAL A 246 8.52 -12.95 5.77
CA VAL A 246 8.33 -14.23 6.48
C VAL A 246 9.58 -14.63 7.25
N GLY A 247 10.76 -14.37 6.66
CA GLY A 247 12.04 -14.67 7.30
C GLY A 247 12.27 -16.18 7.52
N PRO A 248 13.38 -16.55 8.18
CA PRO A 248 13.64 -17.94 8.55
C PRO A 248 12.71 -18.39 9.67
N GLY A 249 12.14 -19.60 9.55
CA GLY A 249 11.21 -20.13 10.55
C GLY A 249 10.45 -21.38 10.10
N LYS A 250 9.51 -21.85 10.92
CA LYS A 250 8.62 -23.00 10.69
C LYS A 250 7.93 -22.99 9.31
N TRP A 251 7.54 -21.84 8.78
CA TRP A 251 6.85 -21.75 7.47
C TRP A 251 7.76 -21.38 6.30
N SER A 252 9.05 -21.11 6.55
CA SER A 252 9.98 -20.60 5.54
C SER A 252 10.10 -21.49 4.30
N THR A 253 10.20 -22.81 4.44
CA THR A 253 10.31 -23.76 3.33
C THR A 253 9.06 -23.77 2.44
N GLN A 254 7.88 -23.70 3.04
CA GLN A 254 6.62 -23.68 2.30
C GLN A 254 6.39 -22.33 1.63
N ALA A 255 6.76 -21.24 2.32
CA ALA A 255 6.70 -19.89 1.77
C ALA A 255 7.66 -19.71 0.57
N ALA A 256 8.87 -20.25 0.67
CA ALA A 256 9.85 -20.23 -0.42
C ALA A 256 9.36 -20.97 -1.67
N ARG A 257 8.72 -22.13 -1.51
CA ARG A 257 8.13 -22.88 -2.64
C ARG A 257 7.03 -22.10 -3.35
N ILE A 258 6.13 -21.45 -2.61
CA ILE A 258 5.10 -20.59 -3.20
C ILE A 258 5.74 -19.39 -3.89
N ALA A 259 6.77 -18.79 -3.30
CA ALA A 259 7.49 -17.68 -3.91
C ALA A 259 8.19 -18.08 -5.22
N GLU A 260 8.81 -19.27 -5.28
CA GLU A 260 9.36 -19.82 -6.52
C GLU A 260 8.31 -19.94 -7.63
N HIS A 261 7.10 -20.40 -7.29
CA HIS A 261 6.01 -20.51 -8.24
C HIS A 261 5.50 -19.14 -8.72
N LEU A 262 5.41 -18.15 -7.81
CA LEU A 262 5.05 -16.78 -8.15
C LEU A 262 6.11 -16.12 -9.06
N VAL A 263 7.41 -16.40 -8.83
CA VAL A 263 8.49 -15.96 -9.73
C VAL A 263 8.37 -16.60 -11.10
N LYS A 264 8.11 -17.92 -11.18
CA LYS A 264 7.86 -18.60 -12.46
C LYS A 264 6.67 -17.99 -13.18
N MET A 265 5.55 -17.78 -12.49
CA MET A 265 4.35 -17.15 -13.05
C MET A 265 4.63 -15.76 -13.62
N ARG A 266 5.42 -14.95 -12.91
CA ARG A 266 5.84 -13.61 -13.33
C ARG A 266 6.79 -13.63 -14.52
N ASN A 267 7.80 -14.50 -14.52
CA ASN A 267 8.72 -14.66 -15.66
C ASN A 267 7.97 -15.07 -16.93
N GLU A 268 6.92 -15.88 -16.78
CA GLU A 268 6.06 -16.31 -17.88
C GLU A 268 5.10 -15.22 -18.37
N ILE A 269 4.79 -14.21 -17.54
CA ILE A 269 4.08 -12.99 -17.94
C ILE A 269 5.02 -12.06 -18.69
N ASP A 270 6.23 -11.87 -18.17
CA ASP A 270 7.27 -11.05 -18.81
C ASP A 270 7.67 -11.62 -20.18
N ARG A 271 7.82 -12.96 -20.28
CA ARG A 271 8.07 -13.66 -21.54
C ARG A 271 6.96 -13.42 -22.56
N TRP A 272 5.69 -13.56 -22.17
CA TRP A 272 4.56 -13.31 -23.06
C TRP A 272 4.51 -11.85 -23.52
N ASN A 273 4.75 -10.89 -22.60
CA ASN A 273 4.80 -9.47 -22.94
C ASN A 273 5.89 -9.18 -23.99
N GLN A 274 7.03 -9.87 -23.92
CA GLN A 274 8.10 -9.77 -24.92
C GLN A 274 7.73 -10.45 -26.24
N GLU A 275 7.21 -11.67 -26.21
CA GLU A 275 6.85 -12.44 -27.40
C GLU A 275 5.72 -11.77 -28.19
N ARG A 276 4.73 -11.16 -27.50
CA ARG A 276 3.64 -10.38 -28.12
C ARG A 276 4.14 -9.17 -28.91
N LEU A 277 5.22 -8.53 -28.44
CA LEU A 277 5.83 -7.40 -29.15
C LEU A 277 6.54 -7.84 -30.43
N THR A 278 6.87 -9.14 -30.56
CA THR A 278 7.65 -9.69 -31.67
C THR A 278 6.85 -10.53 -32.68
N HIS A 279 5.72 -11.16 -32.28
CA HIS A 279 4.93 -12.01 -33.17
C HIS A 279 3.42 -11.88 -32.96
N ALA A 280 2.68 -11.76 -34.07
CA ALA A 280 1.23 -11.77 -34.13
C ALA A 280 0.71 -13.16 -34.53
N THR A 281 0.55 -14.10 -33.60
CA THR A 281 -0.22 -15.33 -33.90
C THR A 281 -0.89 -15.92 -32.65
N LEU A 282 -2.21 -16.06 -32.75
CA LEU A 282 -3.17 -16.59 -31.77
C LEU A 282 -2.88 -18.01 -31.26
N GLN A 283 -2.05 -18.77 -31.96
CA GLN A 283 -1.81 -20.19 -31.68
C GLN A 283 -0.88 -20.43 -30.47
N ASN A 284 0.07 -19.52 -30.22
CA ASN A 284 0.92 -19.56 -29.02
C ASN A 284 0.14 -19.22 -27.73
N ASN A 285 -1.03 -18.57 -27.83
CA ASN A 285 -1.83 -18.18 -26.67
C ASN A 285 -2.54 -19.39 -26.02
N TYR A 286 -2.83 -20.46 -26.77
CA TYR A 286 -3.50 -21.66 -26.23
C TYR A 286 -2.54 -22.60 -25.49
N GLU A 287 -1.30 -22.77 -25.97
CA GLU A 287 -0.27 -23.54 -25.26
C GLU A 287 0.17 -22.84 -23.96
N TRP A 288 0.16 -21.51 -23.95
CA TRP A 288 0.37 -20.68 -22.77
C TRP A 288 -0.70 -20.89 -21.70
N LEU A 289 -1.97 -21.06 -22.08
CA LEU A 289 -3.08 -21.30 -21.14
C LEU A 289 -2.98 -22.68 -20.46
N ASN A 290 -2.61 -23.73 -21.20
CA ASN A 290 -2.55 -25.11 -20.68
C ASN A 290 -1.38 -25.36 -19.73
N PHE A 291 -0.17 -24.86 -20.01
CA PHE A 291 1.00 -24.98 -19.11
C PHE A 291 0.80 -24.23 -17.78
N LYS A 292 -0.13 -23.26 -17.76
CA LYS A 292 -0.33 -22.35 -16.62
C LYS A 292 -1.37 -22.80 -15.63
N SER A 293 -2.35 -23.62 -16.03
CA SER A 293 -3.29 -24.24 -15.09
C SER A 293 -2.52 -25.04 -14.02
N ASP A 294 -1.54 -25.84 -14.42
CA ASP A 294 -0.77 -26.69 -13.50
C ASP A 294 0.01 -25.88 -12.44
N ILE A 295 0.69 -24.79 -12.84
CA ILE A 295 1.40 -23.92 -11.90
C ILE A 295 0.40 -23.21 -10.97
N ILE A 296 -0.72 -22.73 -11.49
CA ILE A 296 -1.76 -22.07 -10.71
C ILE A 296 -2.35 -23.03 -9.67
N ASP A 297 -2.70 -24.25 -10.07
CA ASP A 297 -3.33 -25.25 -9.21
C ASP A 297 -2.37 -25.80 -8.15
N MET A 298 -1.11 -26.09 -8.53
CA MET A 298 -0.07 -26.45 -7.55
C MET A 298 0.19 -25.33 -6.55
N THR A 299 0.17 -24.07 -6.97
CA THR A 299 0.38 -22.94 -6.07
C THR A 299 -0.84 -22.73 -5.15
N ASP A 300 -2.06 -22.92 -5.65
CA ASP A 300 -3.29 -22.87 -4.85
C ASP A 300 -3.31 -23.95 -3.77
N GLU A 301 -2.90 -25.18 -4.08
CA GLU A 301 -2.78 -26.24 -3.07
C GLU A 301 -1.78 -25.88 -1.97
N LEU A 302 -0.61 -25.36 -2.34
CA LEU A 302 0.43 -24.93 -1.39
C LEU A 302 -0.04 -23.77 -0.51
N VAL A 303 -0.75 -22.79 -1.09
CA VAL A 303 -1.33 -21.64 -0.37
C VAL A 303 -2.43 -22.10 0.58
N ARG A 304 -3.33 -22.99 0.16
CA ARG A 304 -4.36 -23.58 1.02
C ARG A 304 -3.77 -24.42 2.15
N ALA A 305 -2.69 -25.14 1.90
CA ALA A 305 -1.97 -25.89 2.93
C ALA A 305 -1.31 -24.94 3.94
N LEU A 306 -0.69 -23.85 3.47
CA LEU A 306 -0.07 -22.84 4.31
C LEU A 306 -1.11 -22.17 5.21
N LEU A 307 -2.22 -21.68 4.64
CA LEU A 307 -3.34 -21.09 5.38
C LEU A 307 -3.93 -22.05 6.43
N ARG A 308 -4.14 -23.33 6.08
CA ARG A 308 -4.63 -24.35 7.04
C ARG A 308 -3.65 -24.57 8.19
N SER A 309 -2.35 -24.48 7.94
CA SER A 309 -1.31 -24.70 8.95
C SER A 309 -1.11 -23.50 9.89
N THR A 310 -1.25 -22.28 9.39
CA THR A 310 -1.16 -21.05 10.17
C THR A 310 -2.43 -20.83 11.01
N MET A 311 -3.58 -21.37 10.58
CA MET A 311 -4.86 -21.24 11.29
C MET A 311 -5.10 -22.30 12.37
N ARG A 312 -4.39 -23.45 12.34
CA ARG A 312 -4.55 -24.55 13.32
C ARG A 312 -3.69 -24.44 14.59
N ASN A 313 -2.66 -23.60 14.61
CA ASN A 313 -1.71 -23.53 15.72
C ASN A 313 -2.01 -22.43 16.76
N GLY A 314 -2.91 -21.49 16.48
CA GLY A 314 -3.35 -20.45 17.42
C GLY A 314 -4.35 -20.93 18.50
N SER A 315 -4.43 -22.24 18.77
CA SER A 315 -5.41 -22.86 19.69
C SER A 315 -4.76 -23.67 20.82
N ARG A 316 -3.51 -23.35 21.20
CA ARG A 316 -2.85 -23.92 22.38
C ARG A 316 -2.35 -22.84 23.32
#